data_AF-A0A0D9R7D6-F1
#
_entry.id   AF-A0A0D9R7D6-F1
#
_cell.length_a   1.000
_cell.length_b   1.000
_cell.length_c   1.000
_cell.angle_alpha   90.00
_cell.angle_beta   90.00
_cell.angle_gamma   90.00
#
_symmetry.space_group_name_H-M   'P 1'
#
loop_
_entity.id
_entity.type
_entity.pdbx_description
1 polymer ?
#
loop_
_entity_poly.entity_id
_entity_poly.type
_entity_poly.pdbx_seq_one_letter_code
_entity_poly.pdbx_strand_id
1 'polypeptide(L)'
;MAPALLLVPAALASFILAFGTGVEFVRFTSLRPLLGGIPESGGPDARQGWLAALQDRSILAPLAWDLGLLLLFVGQHSLMAAERVKAWTSRYFGVLQRSLYVACTALALQLVMRYWEPVPRGPVLWEAQAEPWATWVPLLCFVLHVISWLLIFSILLVFDYAELMGLKQVYYHVLGLGEPLALKSPRALRLFSHLRHPVCVELLTVLWVVPTLGMDRLLLALLLTLYLGLAHGLDQQDLRYLRAQLQRKLHLLSRPQDGEAE
;
A
#
# COMPACT_ATOMS: atom_id res chain seq x y z
N MET A 1 33.80 12.64 -9.15
CA MET A 1 33.18 11.51 -9.89
C MET A 1 33.02 10.23 -9.05
N ALA A 2 33.78 10.03 -7.97
CA ALA A 2 33.58 8.92 -7.02
C ALA A 2 32.19 8.78 -6.34
N PRO A 3 31.42 9.86 -6.03
CA PRO A 3 30.12 9.67 -5.37
C PRO A 3 29.06 9.04 -6.27
N ALA A 4 29.04 9.34 -7.58
CA ALA A 4 28.03 8.82 -8.51
C ALA A 4 28.08 7.28 -8.66
N LEU A 5 29.28 6.69 -8.58
CA LEU A 5 29.50 5.24 -8.70
C LEU A 5 28.85 4.44 -7.56
N LEU A 6 28.61 5.04 -6.39
CA LEU A 6 27.95 4.38 -5.25
C LEU A 6 26.47 4.72 -5.16
N LEU A 7 26.08 5.95 -5.56
CA LEU A 7 24.70 6.42 -5.48
C LEU A 7 23.76 5.63 -6.41
N VAL A 8 24.17 5.39 -7.66
CA VAL A 8 23.32 4.71 -8.65
C VAL A 8 23.04 3.26 -8.28
N PRO A 9 24.05 2.42 -7.94
CA PRO A 9 23.78 1.04 -7.52
C PRO A 9 22.92 0.95 -6.26
N ALA A 10 23.13 1.85 -5.28
CA ALA A 10 22.34 1.87 -4.05
C ALA A 10 20.85 2.19 -4.32
N ALA A 11 20.58 3.20 -5.16
CA ALA A 11 19.22 3.55 -5.54
C ALA A 11 18.55 2.45 -6.37
N LEU A 12 19.29 1.80 -7.27
CA LEU A 12 18.79 0.68 -8.06
C LEU A 12 18.48 -0.55 -7.19
N ALA A 13 19.34 -0.87 -6.22
CA ALA A 13 19.10 -1.95 -5.28
C ALA A 13 17.83 -1.69 -4.45
N SER A 14 17.66 -0.46 -3.94
CA SER A 14 16.43 -0.05 -3.27
C SER A 14 15.19 -0.18 -4.16
N PHE A 15 15.30 0.20 -5.44
CA PHE A 15 14.21 0.11 -6.40
C PHE A 15 13.79 -1.35 -6.64
N ILE A 16 14.77 -2.24 -6.89
CA ILE A 16 14.52 -3.68 -7.11
C ILE A 16 13.88 -4.30 -5.87
N LEU A 17 14.41 -3.98 -4.68
CA LEU A 17 13.87 -4.44 -3.41
C LEU A 17 12.40 -4.01 -3.24
N ALA A 18 12.10 -2.74 -3.46
CA ALA A 18 10.74 -2.21 -3.33
C ALA A 18 9.78 -2.83 -4.35
N PHE A 19 10.21 -2.99 -5.60
CA PHE A 19 9.43 -3.64 -6.64
C PHE A 19 9.14 -5.10 -6.30
N GLY A 20 10.15 -5.86 -5.89
CA GLY A 20 9.99 -7.25 -5.46
C GLY A 20 9.04 -7.37 -4.26
N THR A 21 9.18 -6.48 -3.29
CA THR A 21 8.27 -6.40 -2.13
C THR A 21 6.84 -6.11 -2.55
N GLY A 22 6.62 -5.24 -3.55
CA GLY A 22 5.30 -4.98 -4.11
C GLY A 22 4.65 -6.23 -4.71
N VAL A 23 5.42 -7.04 -5.45
CA VAL A 23 4.95 -8.31 -6.00
C VAL A 23 4.61 -9.31 -4.89
N GLU A 24 5.44 -9.42 -3.86
CA GLU A 24 5.15 -10.26 -2.70
C GLU A 24 3.92 -9.78 -1.94
N PHE A 25 3.70 -8.48 -1.86
CA PHE A 25 2.55 -7.89 -1.21
C PHE A 25 1.25 -8.25 -1.94
N VAL A 26 1.22 -8.20 -3.27
CA VAL A 26 0.08 -8.71 -4.08
C VAL A 26 -0.20 -10.18 -3.78
N ARG A 27 0.86 -11.00 -3.68
CA ARG A 27 0.71 -12.43 -3.36
C ARG A 27 0.15 -12.63 -1.95
N PHE A 28 0.66 -11.89 -0.98
CA PHE A 28 0.25 -11.95 0.42
C PHE A 28 -1.20 -11.49 0.62
N THR A 29 -1.59 -10.35 0.06
CA THR A 29 -2.92 -9.78 0.32
C THR A 29 -4.02 -10.33 -0.57
N SER A 30 -3.70 -10.81 -1.79
CA SER A 30 -4.71 -11.22 -2.77
C SER A 30 -4.58 -12.68 -3.17
N LEU A 31 -3.42 -13.15 -3.63
CA LEU A 31 -3.34 -14.52 -4.16
C LEU A 31 -3.53 -15.59 -3.06
N ARG A 32 -2.89 -15.42 -1.89
CA ARG A 32 -3.04 -16.39 -0.78
C ARG A 32 -4.50 -16.49 -0.31
N PRO A 33 -5.23 -15.39 -0.03
CA PRO A 33 -6.62 -15.50 0.41
C PRO A 33 -7.60 -15.97 -0.68
N LEU A 34 -7.32 -15.70 -1.96
CA LEU A 34 -8.20 -16.09 -3.06
C LEU A 34 -7.98 -17.52 -3.53
N LEU A 35 -6.75 -18.04 -3.46
CA LEU A 35 -6.36 -19.35 -3.99
C LEU A 35 -6.02 -20.38 -2.90
N GLY A 36 -5.91 -19.96 -1.63
CA GLY A 36 -5.41 -20.76 -0.51
C GLY A 36 -6.28 -21.94 -0.07
N GLY A 37 -7.39 -22.20 -0.76
CA GLY A 37 -8.31 -23.31 -0.46
C GLY A 37 -9.28 -22.97 0.67
N ILE A 38 -10.51 -23.48 0.53
CA ILE A 38 -11.52 -23.50 1.59
C ILE A 38 -10.99 -24.43 2.68
N PRO A 39 -10.79 -23.98 3.94
CA PRO A 39 -10.45 -24.89 5.03
C PRO A 39 -11.51 -25.99 5.12
N GLU A 40 -11.12 -27.25 5.27
CA GLU A 40 -12.08 -28.34 5.45
C GLU A 40 -13.02 -27.99 6.61
N SER A 41 -14.33 -27.92 6.29
CA SER A 41 -15.39 -27.53 7.21
C SER A 41 -15.56 -28.61 8.28
N GLY A 42 -14.93 -28.37 9.44
CA GLY A 42 -14.87 -29.33 10.55
C GLY A 42 -15.07 -28.74 11.95
N GLY A 43 -16.17 -28.00 12.17
CA GLY A 43 -16.82 -27.72 13.49
C GLY A 43 -16.17 -26.69 14.44
N PRO A 44 -16.80 -26.31 15.59
CA PRO A 44 -18.22 -26.24 15.98
C PRO A 44 -18.78 -24.79 15.90
N ASP A 45 -20.09 -24.61 16.15
CA ASP A 45 -20.87 -23.36 16.11
C ASP A 45 -20.10 -22.01 16.12
N ALA A 46 -20.17 -21.28 14.99
CA ALA A 46 -19.52 -19.99 14.76
C ALA A 46 -19.87 -18.88 15.79
N ARG A 47 -20.91 -19.08 16.60
CA ARG A 47 -21.35 -18.12 17.63
C ARG A 47 -20.82 -18.43 19.04
N GLN A 48 -20.40 -19.66 19.32
CA GLN A 48 -19.86 -20.04 20.63
C GLN A 48 -18.32 -19.92 20.71
N GLY A 49 -17.65 -19.74 19.56
CA GLY A 49 -16.19 -19.79 19.45
C GLY A 49 -15.41 -18.50 19.72
N TRP A 50 -15.99 -17.29 19.66
CA TRP A 50 -15.21 -16.04 19.81
C TRP A 50 -14.70 -15.80 21.24
N LEU A 51 -15.56 -15.97 22.25
CA LEU A 51 -15.16 -15.81 23.64
C LEU A 51 -14.15 -16.88 24.08
N ALA A 52 -14.31 -18.11 23.59
CA ALA A 52 -13.36 -19.20 23.82
C ALA A 52 -12.03 -18.95 23.10
N ALA A 53 -12.07 -18.47 21.86
CA ALA A 53 -10.88 -18.10 21.09
C ALA A 53 -10.08 -16.97 21.74
N LEU A 54 -10.75 -16.01 22.37
CA LEU A 54 -10.11 -14.94 23.15
C LEU A 54 -9.47 -15.43 24.46
N GLN A 55 -9.69 -16.68 24.85
CA GLN A 55 -9.04 -17.32 26.01
C GLN A 55 -7.99 -18.35 25.58
N ASP A 56 -7.99 -18.76 24.31
CA ASP A 56 -7.07 -19.74 23.77
C ASP A 56 -5.70 -19.11 23.45
N ARG A 57 -4.68 -19.53 24.19
CA ARG A 57 -3.30 -19.06 23.99
C ARG A 57 -2.75 -19.41 22.60
N SER A 58 -3.21 -20.49 22.00
CA SER A 58 -2.77 -20.91 20.66
C SER A 58 -3.28 -19.99 19.55
N ILE A 59 -4.33 -19.20 19.82
CA ILE A 59 -4.89 -18.18 18.93
C ILE A 59 -4.31 -16.80 19.26
N LEU A 60 -4.23 -16.46 20.56
CA LEU A 60 -3.75 -15.14 20.99
C LEU A 60 -2.27 -14.91 20.70
N ALA A 61 -1.41 -15.93 20.82
CA ALA A 61 0.02 -15.75 20.62
C ALA A 61 0.39 -15.35 19.17
N PRO A 62 -0.11 -16.05 18.13
CA PRO A 62 0.06 -15.61 16.74
C PRO A 62 -0.52 -14.21 16.47
N LEU A 63 -1.72 -13.92 16.98
CA LEU A 63 -2.34 -12.59 16.81
C LEU A 63 -1.52 -11.46 17.44
N ALA A 64 -0.93 -11.70 18.62
CA ALA A 64 -0.06 -10.74 19.27
C ALA A 64 1.25 -10.55 18.51
N TRP A 65 1.78 -11.63 17.92
CA TRP A 65 2.96 -11.60 17.06
C TRP A 65 2.70 -10.79 15.78
N ASP A 66 1.61 -11.09 15.07
CA ASP A 66 1.18 -10.36 13.88
C ASP A 66 0.89 -8.88 14.18
N LEU A 67 0.26 -8.59 15.32
CA LEU A 67 0.08 -7.22 15.80
C LEU A 67 1.43 -6.52 15.98
N GLY A 68 2.41 -7.19 16.61
CA GLY A 68 3.77 -6.68 16.76
C GLY A 68 4.44 -6.38 15.42
N LEU A 69 4.31 -7.28 14.45
CA LEU A 69 4.82 -7.08 13.09
C LEU A 69 4.17 -5.86 12.40
N LEU A 70 2.85 -5.71 12.54
CA LEU A 70 2.14 -4.56 11.97
C LEU A 70 2.52 -3.24 12.62
N LEU A 71 2.66 -3.23 13.96
CA LEU A 71 3.12 -2.05 14.70
C LEU A 71 4.56 -1.68 14.34
N LEU A 72 5.43 -2.68 14.12
CA LEU A 72 6.78 -2.46 13.61
C LEU A 72 6.74 -1.75 12.24
N PHE A 73 5.95 -2.27 11.30
CA PHE A 73 5.82 -1.68 9.97
C PHE A 73 5.25 -0.26 10.01
N VAL A 74 4.12 -0.06 10.67
CA VAL A 74 3.46 1.25 10.80
C VAL A 74 4.35 2.25 11.54
N GLY A 75 4.99 1.80 12.62
CA GLY A 75 5.92 2.60 13.41
C GLY A 75 7.14 3.03 12.61
N GLN A 76 7.80 2.09 11.92
CA GLN A 76 8.96 2.38 11.07
C GLN A 76 8.59 3.35 9.95
N HIS A 77 7.50 3.09 9.22
CA HIS A 77 7.07 3.94 8.11
C HIS A 77 6.77 5.38 8.59
N SER A 78 6.01 5.49 9.67
CA SER A 78 5.60 6.79 10.23
C SER A 78 6.78 7.55 10.84
N LEU A 79 7.69 6.85 11.51
CA LEU A 79 8.90 7.43 12.08
C LEU A 79 9.78 8.03 10.99
N MET A 80 10.02 7.30 9.90
CA MET A 80 10.84 7.82 8.79
C MET A 80 10.15 8.93 7.99
N ALA A 81 8.82 9.01 8.04
CA ALA A 81 8.05 10.11 7.47
C ALA A 81 8.04 11.37 8.35
N ALA A 82 8.38 11.26 9.65
CA ALA A 82 8.40 12.38 10.57
C ALA A 82 9.48 13.41 10.17
N GLU A 83 9.15 14.70 10.27
CA GLU A 83 10.02 15.78 9.77
C GLU A 83 11.42 15.76 10.40
N ARG A 84 11.53 15.44 11.69
CA ARG A 84 12.81 15.35 12.40
C ARG A 84 13.71 14.26 11.81
N VAL A 85 13.15 13.08 11.55
CA VAL A 85 13.89 11.94 10.98
C VAL A 85 14.20 12.19 9.52
N LYS A 86 13.27 12.79 8.76
CA LYS A 86 13.50 13.21 7.38
C LYS A 86 14.64 14.23 7.27
N ALA A 87 14.67 15.24 8.13
CA ALA A 87 15.74 16.25 8.16
C ALA A 87 17.09 15.62 8.54
N TRP A 88 17.10 14.75 9.55
CA TRP A 88 18.29 14.01 9.95
C TRP A 88 18.80 13.11 8.81
N THR A 89 17.95 12.24 8.27
CA THR A 89 18.32 11.33 7.16
C THR A 89 18.74 12.09 5.90
N SER A 90 18.10 13.22 5.58
CA SER A 90 18.51 14.08 4.46
C SER A 90 19.90 14.68 4.68
N ARG A 91 20.24 15.08 5.91
CA ARG A 91 21.58 15.61 6.25
C ARG A 91 22.69 14.57 6.07
N TYR A 92 22.45 13.30 6.42
CA TYR A 92 23.47 12.25 6.35
C TYR A 92 23.54 11.54 4.99
N PHE A 93 22.39 11.29 4.36
CA PHE A 93 22.29 10.49 3.13
C PHE A 93 22.04 11.33 1.87
N GLY A 94 21.77 12.63 2.01
CA GLY A 94 21.55 13.55 0.89
C GLY A 94 20.49 13.03 -0.08
N VAL A 95 20.89 12.87 -1.35
CA VAL A 95 20.01 12.42 -2.43
C VAL A 95 19.47 10.99 -2.23
N LEU A 96 20.15 10.15 -1.44
CA LEU A 96 19.70 8.78 -1.13
C LEU A 96 18.60 8.73 -0.07
N GLN A 97 18.25 9.83 0.58
CA GLN A 97 17.25 9.85 1.65
C GLN A 97 15.95 9.13 1.25
N ARG A 98 15.46 9.39 0.02
CA ARG A 98 14.22 8.77 -0.47
C ARG A 98 14.39 7.27 -0.72
N SER A 99 15.48 6.84 -1.34
CA SER A 99 15.77 5.42 -1.54
C SER A 99 15.94 4.69 -0.21
N LEU A 100 16.61 5.29 0.77
CA LEU A 100 16.76 4.71 2.11
C LEU A 100 15.39 4.53 2.80
N TYR A 101 14.53 5.55 2.74
CA TYR A 101 13.15 5.47 3.24
C TYR A 101 12.39 4.29 2.63
N VAL A 102 12.47 4.17 1.31
CA VAL A 102 11.78 3.14 0.55
C VAL A 102 12.33 1.75 0.88
N ALA A 103 13.66 1.58 0.93
CA ALA A 103 14.31 0.33 1.26
C ALA A 103 13.95 -0.15 2.67
N CYS A 104 14.04 0.73 3.68
CA CYS A 104 13.68 0.38 5.06
C CYS A 104 12.19 0.00 5.18
N THR A 105 11.31 0.74 4.50
CA THR A 105 9.87 0.42 4.45
C THR A 105 9.62 -0.92 3.78
N ALA A 106 10.30 -1.19 2.67
CA ALA A 106 10.18 -2.45 1.94
C ALA A 106 10.65 -3.63 2.80
N LEU A 107 11.77 -3.49 3.52
CA LEU A 107 12.25 -4.50 4.46
C LEU A 107 11.27 -4.74 5.60
N ALA A 108 10.75 -3.68 6.24
CA ALA A 108 9.77 -3.82 7.30
C ALA A 108 8.52 -4.56 6.80
N LEU A 109 8.04 -4.25 5.60
CA LEU A 109 6.91 -4.95 4.99
C LEU A 109 7.23 -6.41 4.65
N GLN A 110 8.44 -6.72 4.16
CA GLN A 110 8.86 -8.11 3.96
C GLN A 110 8.88 -8.90 5.26
N LEU A 111 9.33 -8.30 6.38
CA LEU A 111 9.27 -8.95 7.69
C LEU A 111 7.83 -9.31 8.05
N VAL A 112 6.87 -8.41 7.85
CA VAL A 112 5.44 -8.71 8.04
C VAL A 112 5.04 -9.91 7.19
N MET A 113 5.27 -9.89 5.88
CA MET A 113 4.79 -10.93 4.97
C MET A 113 5.48 -12.29 5.16
N ARG A 114 6.73 -12.29 5.61
CA ARG A 114 7.56 -13.50 5.79
C ARG A 114 7.30 -14.18 7.12
N TYR A 115 7.10 -13.41 8.18
CA TYR A 115 6.91 -13.90 9.55
C TYR A 115 5.45 -13.84 10.00
N TRP A 116 4.50 -13.57 9.10
CA TRP A 116 3.07 -13.63 9.36
C TRP A 116 2.65 -15.03 9.80
N GLU A 117 1.94 -15.14 10.91
CA GLU A 117 1.48 -16.41 11.47
C GLU A 117 -0.03 -16.59 11.25
N PRO A 118 -0.48 -17.36 10.24
CA PRO A 118 -1.90 -17.57 10.01
C PRO A 118 -2.56 -18.29 11.19
N VAL A 119 -3.82 -17.96 11.45
CA VAL A 119 -4.61 -18.53 12.57
C VAL A 119 -5.77 -19.39 12.03
N PRO A 120 -5.50 -20.58 11.47
CA PRO A 120 -6.51 -21.40 10.81
C PRO A 120 -7.53 -22.03 11.77
N ARG A 121 -7.21 -22.14 13.07
CA ARG A 121 -8.11 -22.68 14.10
C ARG A 121 -9.00 -21.60 14.75
N GLY A 122 -8.83 -20.34 14.36
CA GLY A 122 -9.64 -19.24 14.91
C GLY A 122 -11.04 -19.18 14.30
N PRO A 123 -12.01 -18.59 15.01
CA PRO A 123 -13.32 -18.30 14.44
C PRO A 123 -13.19 -17.36 13.23
N VAL A 124 -14.00 -17.62 12.22
CA VAL A 124 -14.07 -16.82 11.00
C VAL A 124 -15.22 -15.82 11.12
N LEU A 125 -15.01 -14.57 10.69
CA LEU A 125 -16.06 -13.56 10.70
C LEU A 125 -17.15 -13.87 9.68
N TRP A 126 -16.73 -14.26 8.48
CA TRP A 126 -17.63 -14.73 7.43
C TRP A 126 -16.92 -15.64 6.43
N GLU A 127 -17.69 -16.55 5.85
CA GLU A 127 -17.24 -17.49 4.83
C GLU A 127 -18.39 -17.81 3.86
N ALA A 128 -18.12 -17.81 2.55
CA ALA A 128 -19.09 -18.23 1.55
C ALA A 128 -19.14 -19.76 1.44
N GLN A 129 -20.06 -20.41 2.17
CA GLN A 129 -20.16 -21.89 2.21
C GLN A 129 -21.29 -22.47 1.35
N ALA A 130 -22.38 -21.73 1.13
CA ALA A 130 -23.58 -22.27 0.45
C ALA A 130 -23.52 -22.01 -1.06
N GLU A 131 -23.80 -23.02 -1.89
CA GLU A 131 -24.02 -22.81 -3.32
C GLU A 131 -25.30 -21.98 -3.57
N PRO A 132 -25.30 -21.03 -4.52
CA PRO A 132 -24.26 -20.78 -5.52
C PRO A 132 -23.15 -19.80 -5.06
N TRP A 133 -23.23 -19.29 -3.83
CA TRP A 133 -22.33 -18.25 -3.30
C TRP A 133 -20.90 -18.73 -3.09
N ALA A 134 -20.72 -20.01 -2.75
CA ALA A 134 -19.39 -20.63 -2.67
C ALA A 134 -18.61 -20.53 -3.99
N THR A 135 -19.31 -20.48 -5.14
CA THR A 135 -18.69 -20.25 -6.45
C THR A 135 -18.60 -18.76 -6.82
N TRP A 136 -19.68 -17.98 -6.68
CA TRP A 136 -19.72 -16.60 -7.17
C TRP A 136 -18.94 -15.60 -6.33
N VAL A 137 -18.85 -15.81 -5.01
CA VAL A 137 -18.18 -14.86 -4.10
C VAL A 137 -16.67 -14.84 -4.32
N PRO A 138 -15.94 -15.97 -4.39
CA PRO A 138 -14.51 -15.96 -4.73
C PRO A 138 -14.23 -15.32 -6.09
N LEU A 139 -15.08 -15.58 -7.10
CA LEU A 139 -14.94 -14.98 -8.42
C LEU A 139 -15.08 -13.46 -8.36
N LEU A 140 -16.10 -12.95 -7.67
CA LEU A 140 -16.29 -11.51 -7.47
C LEU A 140 -15.10 -10.88 -6.74
N CYS A 141 -14.63 -11.52 -5.66
CA CYS A 141 -13.46 -11.04 -4.92
C CYS A 141 -12.20 -11.00 -5.81
N PHE A 142 -12.00 -12.02 -6.65
CA PHE A 142 -10.90 -12.08 -7.60
C PHE A 142 -10.95 -10.92 -8.60
N VAL A 143 -12.12 -10.69 -9.23
CA VAL A 143 -12.29 -9.58 -10.19
C VAL A 143 -12.04 -8.22 -9.54
N LEU A 144 -12.60 -8.00 -8.34
CA LEU A 144 -12.41 -6.75 -7.60
C LEU A 144 -10.94 -6.55 -7.19
N HIS A 145 -10.23 -7.61 -6.81
CA HIS A 145 -8.79 -7.54 -6.52
C HIS A 145 -7.98 -7.19 -7.77
N VAL A 146 -8.28 -7.82 -8.92
CA VAL A 146 -7.59 -7.51 -10.19
C VAL A 146 -7.80 -6.04 -10.57
N ILE A 147 -9.05 -5.56 -10.53
CA ILE A 147 -9.36 -4.15 -10.83
C ILE A 147 -8.61 -3.22 -9.87
N SER A 148 -8.64 -3.52 -8.56
CA SER A 148 -7.96 -2.73 -7.54
C SER A 148 -6.45 -2.64 -7.79
N TRP A 149 -5.80 -3.76 -8.12
CA TRP A 149 -4.36 -3.76 -8.43
C TRP A 149 -4.02 -3.01 -9.71
N LEU A 150 -4.84 -3.14 -10.76
CA LEU A 150 -4.67 -2.37 -11.99
C LEU A 150 -4.77 -0.87 -11.72
N LEU A 151 -5.72 -0.44 -10.89
CA LEU A 151 -5.85 0.95 -10.47
C LEU A 151 -4.65 1.41 -9.63
N ILE A 152 -4.21 0.60 -8.65
CA ILE A 152 -3.01 0.90 -7.85
C ILE A 152 -1.79 1.12 -8.74
N PHE A 153 -1.51 0.18 -9.67
CA PHE A 153 -0.37 0.32 -10.58
C PHE A 153 -0.51 1.53 -11.50
N SER A 154 -1.72 1.81 -11.98
CA SER A 154 -1.98 3.00 -12.81
C SER A 154 -1.68 4.29 -12.03
N ILE A 155 -2.13 4.39 -10.78
CA ILE A 155 -1.84 5.53 -9.91
C ILE A 155 -0.34 5.65 -9.66
N LEU A 156 0.37 4.54 -9.37
CA LEU A 156 1.82 4.55 -9.17
C LEU A 156 2.59 5.07 -10.40
N LEU A 157 2.16 4.71 -11.60
CA LEU A 157 2.74 5.21 -12.85
C LEU A 157 2.45 6.70 -13.07
N VAL A 158 1.20 7.14 -12.83
CA VAL A 158 0.81 8.56 -12.93
C VAL A 158 1.60 9.45 -11.98
N PHE A 159 1.96 8.92 -10.80
CA PHE A 159 2.76 9.64 -9.80
C PHE A 159 4.27 9.58 -10.01
N ASP A 160 4.71 9.04 -11.16
CA ASP A 160 6.13 8.77 -11.48
C ASP A 160 6.75 7.81 -10.46
N TYR A 161 6.62 6.52 -10.74
CA TYR A 161 7.12 5.44 -9.89
C TYR A 161 8.63 5.58 -9.59
N ALA A 162 9.43 6.03 -10.55
CA ALA A 162 10.87 6.22 -10.34
C ALA A 162 11.15 7.37 -9.36
N GLU A 163 10.34 8.43 -9.36
CA GLU A 163 10.40 9.50 -8.37
C GLU A 163 9.92 9.03 -6.99
N LEU A 164 8.86 8.23 -6.93
CA LEU A 164 8.37 7.64 -5.68
C LEU A 164 9.43 6.73 -5.03
N MET A 165 10.21 6.01 -5.83
CA MET A 165 11.24 5.08 -5.35
C MET A 165 12.59 5.74 -5.03
N GLY A 166 12.76 7.04 -5.31
CA GLY A 166 14.03 7.75 -5.05
C GLY A 166 15.04 7.68 -6.21
N LEU A 167 14.77 6.89 -7.25
CA LEU A 167 15.69 6.66 -8.37
C LEU A 167 15.87 7.93 -9.22
N LYS A 168 14.78 8.67 -9.45
CA LYS A 168 14.80 9.90 -10.24
C LYS A 168 15.64 10.99 -9.58
N GLN A 169 15.58 11.10 -8.25
CA GLN A 169 16.36 12.05 -7.46
C GLN A 169 17.86 11.81 -7.66
N VAL A 170 18.29 10.53 -7.61
CA VAL A 170 19.69 10.17 -7.86
C VAL A 170 20.09 10.42 -9.32
N TYR A 171 19.25 10.04 -10.28
CA TYR A 171 19.50 10.26 -11.70
C TYR A 171 19.71 11.74 -12.03
N TYR A 172 18.83 12.62 -11.52
CA TYR A 172 18.92 14.07 -11.76
C TYR A 172 20.15 14.67 -11.08
N HIS A 173 20.51 14.20 -9.89
CA HIS A 173 21.72 14.66 -9.20
C HIS A 173 22.99 14.29 -9.95
N VAL A 174 23.09 13.06 -10.47
CA VAL A 174 24.27 12.60 -11.23
C VAL A 174 24.43 13.37 -12.55
N LEU A 175 23.32 13.74 -13.19
CA LEU A 175 23.34 14.54 -14.43
C LEU A 175 23.41 16.06 -14.20
N GLY A 176 23.42 16.53 -12.95
CA GLY A 176 23.45 17.97 -12.65
C GLY A 176 22.17 18.72 -13.04
N LEU A 177 21.04 18.03 -13.15
CA LEU A 177 19.75 18.58 -13.60
C LEU A 177 18.94 19.28 -12.48
N GLY A 178 19.49 19.37 -11.26
CA GLY A 178 18.81 19.96 -10.09
C GLY A 178 17.80 19.02 -9.42
N GLU A 179 17.06 19.51 -8.41
CA GLU A 179 16.08 18.67 -7.69
C GLU A 179 14.77 18.49 -8.48
N PRO A 180 14.28 17.25 -8.71
CA PRO A 180 13.04 17.00 -9.44
C PRO A 180 11.81 17.70 -8.82
N LEU A 181 11.81 17.87 -7.50
CA LEU A 181 10.71 18.48 -6.75
C LEU A 181 10.61 20.00 -6.98
N ALA A 182 11.70 20.67 -7.35
CA ALA A 182 11.70 22.11 -7.64
C ALA A 182 10.91 22.47 -8.91
N LEU A 183 10.64 21.48 -9.78
CA LEU A 183 9.88 21.64 -11.01
C LEU A 183 8.36 21.55 -10.80
N LYS A 184 7.88 21.12 -9.62
CA LYS A 184 6.45 20.94 -9.34
C LYS A 184 5.83 22.23 -8.81
N SER A 185 4.59 22.52 -9.23
CA SER A 185 3.88 23.72 -8.75
C SER A 185 3.64 23.65 -7.22
N PRO A 186 3.71 24.78 -6.49
CA PRO A 186 3.49 24.80 -5.05
C PRO A 186 2.13 24.22 -4.62
N ARG A 187 1.09 24.41 -5.45
CA ARG A 187 -0.26 23.85 -5.20
C ARG A 187 -0.28 22.32 -5.32
N ALA A 188 0.47 21.75 -6.26
CA ALA A 188 0.61 20.31 -6.41
C ALA A 188 1.43 19.69 -5.27
N LEU A 189 2.51 20.36 -4.84
CA LEU A 189 3.32 19.93 -3.69
C LEU A 189 2.49 19.91 -2.39
N ARG A 190 1.65 20.92 -2.18
CA ARG A 190 0.71 20.97 -1.07
C ARG A 190 -0.27 19.80 -1.10
N LEU A 191 -0.95 19.60 -2.23
CA LEU A 191 -1.87 18.47 -2.40
C LEU A 191 -1.17 17.13 -2.09
N PHE A 192 0.04 16.91 -2.59
CA PHE A 192 0.78 15.67 -2.33
C PHE A 192 1.24 15.51 -0.89
N SER A 193 1.46 16.61 -0.16
CA SER A 193 1.76 16.55 1.27
C SER A 193 0.55 16.14 2.13
N HIS A 194 -0.66 16.49 1.68
CA HIS A 194 -1.92 16.17 2.38
C HIS A 194 -2.54 14.84 1.91
N LEU A 195 -2.34 14.47 0.64
CA LEU A 195 -2.76 13.19 0.05
C LEU A 195 -1.65 12.13 0.26
N ARG A 196 -1.49 11.68 1.51
CA ARG A 196 -0.41 10.74 1.87
C ARG A 196 -0.55 9.37 1.20
N HIS A 197 -1.77 8.90 0.96
CA HIS A 197 -2.03 7.58 0.36
C HIS A 197 -3.09 7.66 -0.74
N PRO A 198 -2.71 7.97 -2.00
CA PRO A 198 -3.65 8.11 -3.12
C PRO A 198 -4.36 6.80 -3.51
N VAL A 199 -3.88 5.66 -3.01
CA VAL A 199 -4.37 4.30 -3.30
C VAL A 199 -5.22 3.69 -2.15
N CYS A 200 -5.76 4.54 -1.27
CA CYS A 200 -6.40 4.09 -0.04
C CYS A 200 -7.65 3.25 -0.30
N VAL A 201 -8.49 3.62 -1.26
CA VAL A 201 -9.75 2.92 -1.56
C VAL A 201 -9.48 1.53 -2.14
N GLU A 202 -8.52 1.43 -3.04
CA GLU A 202 -8.13 0.17 -3.68
C GLU A 202 -7.47 -0.77 -2.66
N LEU A 203 -6.60 -0.25 -1.79
CA LEU A 203 -6.02 -1.04 -0.71
C LEU A 203 -7.07 -1.52 0.30
N LEU A 204 -8.04 -0.68 0.67
CA LEU A 204 -9.15 -1.09 1.53
C LEU A 204 -9.98 -2.19 0.88
N THR A 205 -10.28 -2.07 -0.41
CA THR A 205 -10.96 -3.12 -1.17
C THR A 205 -10.17 -4.43 -1.10
N VAL A 206 -8.87 -4.39 -1.39
CA VAL A 206 -8.01 -5.57 -1.33
C VAL A 206 -7.97 -6.19 0.07
N LEU A 207 -7.96 -5.39 1.13
CA LEU A 207 -7.88 -5.88 2.52
C LEU A 207 -9.17 -6.58 2.96
N TRP A 208 -10.33 -6.01 2.65
CA TRP A 208 -11.62 -6.46 3.17
C TRP A 208 -12.37 -7.45 2.28
N VAL A 209 -12.17 -7.37 0.95
CA VAL A 209 -12.94 -8.18 -0.02
C VAL A 209 -12.26 -9.53 -0.25
N VAL A 210 -12.37 -10.43 0.73
CA VAL A 210 -11.81 -11.79 0.67
C VAL A 210 -12.91 -12.82 0.88
N PRO A 211 -12.88 -14.00 0.23
CA PRO A 211 -13.97 -14.99 0.32
C PRO A 211 -14.15 -15.58 1.73
N THR A 212 -13.10 -15.56 2.53
CA THR A 212 -13.08 -16.03 3.92
C THR A 212 -12.30 -15.02 4.75
N LEU A 213 -12.92 -14.49 5.80
CA LEU A 213 -12.32 -13.45 6.66
C LEU A 213 -12.03 -14.01 8.06
N GLY A 214 -10.83 -14.60 8.22
CA GLY A 214 -10.31 -15.09 9.50
C GLY A 214 -9.80 -13.99 10.43
N MET A 215 -9.44 -14.35 11.67
CA MET A 215 -8.99 -13.40 12.71
C MET A 215 -7.72 -12.64 12.34
N ASP A 216 -6.72 -13.31 11.79
CA ASP A 216 -5.44 -12.71 11.38
C ASP A 216 -5.68 -11.71 10.23
N ARG A 217 -6.48 -12.10 9.24
CA ARG A 217 -6.84 -11.20 8.13
C ARG A 217 -7.66 -10.01 8.62
N LEU A 218 -8.58 -10.22 9.56
CA LEU A 218 -9.36 -9.14 10.17
C LEU A 218 -8.46 -8.16 10.92
N LEU A 219 -7.47 -8.66 11.68
CA LEU A 219 -6.47 -7.82 12.37
C LEU A 219 -5.68 -6.97 11.35
N LEU A 220 -5.18 -7.59 10.28
CA LEU A 220 -4.49 -6.90 9.19
C LEU A 220 -5.35 -5.80 8.59
N ALA A 221 -6.59 -6.13 8.22
CA ALA A 221 -7.52 -5.21 7.58
C ALA A 221 -7.86 -4.04 8.51
N LEU A 222 -8.24 -4.29 9.76
CA LEU A 222 -8.59 -3.26 10.74
C LEU A 222 -7.43 -2.29 11.01
N LEU A 223 -6.23 -2.82 11.29
CA LEU A 223 -5.09 -1.98 11.66
C LEU A 223 -4.64 -1.11 10.48
N LEU A 224 -4.56 -1.68 9.27
CA LEU A 224 -4.19 -0.91 8.09
C LEU A 224 -5.30 0.07 7.67
N THR A 225 -6.58 -0.26 7.88
CA THR A 225 -7.68 0.70 7.68
C THR A 225 -7.57 1.89 8.64
N LEU A 226 -7.34 1.63 9.93
CA LEU A 226 -7.14 2.69 10.91
C LEU A 226 -5.94 3.55 10.54
N TYR A 227 -4.85 2.93 10.13
CA TYR A 227 -3.65 3.62 9.69
C TYR A 227 -3.90 4.53 8.47
N LEU A 228 -4.52 3.98 7.41
CA LEU A 228 -4.87 4.73 6.20
C LEU A 228 -5.84 5.89 6.48
N GLY A 229 -6.81 5.67 7.37
CA GLY A 229 -7.80 6.67 7.78
C GLY A 229 -7.18 7.83 8.56
N LEU A 230 -6.30 7.55 9.51
CA LEU A 230 -5.62 8.57 10.32
C LEU A 230 -4.57 9.35 9.52
N ALA A 231 -4.07 8.80 8.41
CA ALA A 231 -3.03 9.43 7.60
C ALA A 231 -3.56 10.46 6.58
N HIS A 232 -4.88 10.58 6.38
CA HIS A 232 -5.46 11.55 5.45
C HIS A 232 -5.73 12.91 6.12
N GLY A 233 -5.19 13.97 5.53
CA GLY A 233 -5.35 15.36 6.01
C GLY A 233 -5.81 16.32 4.91
N LEU A 234 -6.63 15.86 3.96
CA LEU A 234 -7.14 16.71 2.88
C LEU A 234 -8.02 17.81 3.46
N ASP A 235 -7.73 19.06 3.09
CA ASP A 235 -8.52 20.20 3.52
C ASP A 235 -9.34 20.82 2.37
N GLN A 236 -10.13 21.85 2.70
CA GLN A 236 -10.99 22.53 1.72
C GLN A 236 -10.20 23.23 0.60
N GLN A 237 -8.92 23.56 0.79
CA GLN A 237 -8.10 24.17 -0.26
C GLN A 237 -7.63 23.10 -1.26
N ASP A 238 -7.27 21.90 -0.78
CA ASP A 238 -6.93 20.78 -1.66
C ASP A 238 -8.12 20.34 -2.50
N LEU A 239 -9.31 20.26 -1.88
CA LEU A 239 -10.53 19.90 -2.59
C LEU A 239 -10.86 20.90 -3.71
N ARG A 240 -10.71 22.21 -3.45
CA ARG A 240 -10.91 23.25 -4.47
C ARG A 240 -9.89 23.12 -5.60
N TYR A 241 -8.64 22.83 -5.28
CA TYR A 241 -7.60 22.61 -6.29
C TYR A 241 -7.91 21.38 -7.17
N LEU A 242 -8.29 20.25 -6.57
CA LEU A 242 -8.70 19.04 -7.29
C LEU A 242 -9.89 19.30 -8.22
N ARG A 243 -10.94 19.99 -7.73
CA ARG A 243 -12.10 20.38 -8.55
C ARG A 243 -11.69 21.23 -9.75
N ALA A 244 -10.84 22.22 -9.56
CA ALA A 244 -10.37 23.08 -10.64
C ALA A 244 -9.50 22.34 -11.67
N GLN A 245 -8.77 21.30 -11.26
CA GLN A 245 -8.02 20.44 -12.18
C GLN A 245 -8.96 19.50 -12.96
N LEU A 246 -9.94 18.90 -12.28
CA LEU A 246 -10.93 18.05 -12.91
C LEU A 246 -11.75 18.82 -13.96
N GLN A 247 -12.23 20.02 -13.62
CA GLN A 247 -12.96 20.88 -14.56
C GLN A 247 -12.12 21.25 -15.78
N ARG A 248 -10.84 21.57 -15.60
CA ARG A 248 -9.92 21.82 -16.72
C ARG A 248 -9.76 20.62 -17.63
N LYS A 249 -9.57 19.43 -17.06
CA LYS A 249 -9.46 18.18 -17.85
C LYS A 249 -10.76 17.87 -18.59
N LEU A 250 -11.90 17.96 -17.91
CA LEU A 250 -13.20 17.75 -18.54
C LEU A 250 -13.43 18.72 -19.70
N HIS A 251 -13.12 20.01 -19.51
CA HIS A 251 -13.22 21.02 -20.57
C HIS A 251 -12.30 20.71 -21.76
N LEU A 252 -11.10 20.19 -21.53
CA LEU A 252 -10.19 19.78 -22.61
C LEU A 252 -10.72 18.55 -23.36
N LEU A 253 -11.30 17.59 -22.65
CA LEU A 253 -11.89 16.37 -23.23
C LEU A 253 -13.23 16.63 -23.94
N SER A 254 -13.97 17.66 -23.52
CA SER A 254 -15.25 18.04 -24.11
C SER A 254 -15.13 19.05 -25.25
N ARG A 255 -13.91 19.53 -25.56
CA ARG A 255 -13.71 20.37 -26.74
C ARG A 255 -13.96 19.52 -27.99
N PRO A 256 -14.77 19.98 -28.95
CA PRO A 256 -14.84 19.35 -30.26
C PRO A 256 -13.42 19.25 -30.82
N GLN A 257 -13.04 18.09 -31.37
CA GLN A 257 -11.84 17.96 -32.20
C GLN A 257 -12.12 18.67 -33.53
N ASP A 258 -12.12 19.99 -33.53
CA ASP A 258 -12.17 20.77 -34.76
C ASP A 258 -10.78 20.70 -35.41
N GLY A 259 -10.54 19.68 -36.26
CA GLY A 259 -9.37 19.66 -37.14
C GLY A 259 -8.71 18.31 -37.48
N GLU A 260 -9.47 17.29 -37.89
CA GLU A 260 -8.95 16.25 -38.79
C GLU A 260 -9.83 16.18 -40.06
N ALA A 261 -9.77 17.26 -40.84
CA ALA A 261 -10.22 17.27 -42.23
C ALA A 261 -9.51 18.42 -42.97
N GLU A 262 -8.27 18.16 -43.39
CA GLU A 262 -7.71 18.69 -44.63
C GLU A 262 -6.54 17.81 -45.09
#